data_AF-A0A7M1XJ09-F1
#
_entry.id   AF-A0A7M1XJ09-F1
#
_cell.length_a   1.000
_cell.length_b   1.000
_cell.length_c   1.000
_cell.angle_alpha   90.00
_cell.angle_beta   90.00
_cell.angle_gamma   90.00
#
_symmetry.space_group_name_H-M   'P 1'
#
loop_
_entity.id
_entity.type
_entity.pdbx_description
1 polymer ?
#
loop_
_entity_poly.entity_id
_entity_poly.type
_entity_poly.pdbx_seq_one_letter_code
_entity_poly.pdbx_strand_id
1 'polypeptide(L)'
;MLSLQNKADIYDLLKQGFQEEKKIPLATVAMYLNSKKFSYQEYGYKKLISLLSDCSFLTCQPDVKNHSIVYVTLHPFKDEKETTPNKAKSSKPKLDEKNKKKISQLLLSQYLPGETYPLSGVSKYLVDNKIDYKALGFSKLRKLLETLTDILYLEEDENDSSILNVTFLKLKKKTPNAEKKKEEKAKAATSHLPEPKKGCFFVPNNLILSIKEFTSLGLDNDSIISLLLKDYTTAYKEKSFKPKDDAFIFPLSFQSKENEALIASIKKAGKGATYAYYLNFVGSDKEKAKDCLDDHIRFNDYEVAMAELAKLARKEKWCYHNSKDKYIILKIYLQYTFYQVFSQNKLMEDKASSFACFNTGLKTESYEDIYAILQKSSDKSIPQPYIFQGFSTAGSQGLGKIVVEHFNPLPLKASYLTSNDDLIFNANSDIHTDYHHIILDNLDRFPIDFLKTLVRPFKEENRILEQIEKEKSAFTKDKLFSKLEKLVEKNDNLFTYLRISLEASISKAIRMVNYDYRNALPSFFPTRNVMSLMLPLEFSNNDEVQAVLLIERTPSGNYQGQTILTLKQCYVNARLISPLENSFLNPSKIED
;
A
#
# COMPACT_ATOMS: atom_id res chain seq x y z
N MET A 1 27.02 -10.23 -9.64
CA MET A 1 27.27 -10.67 -8.24
C MET A 1 28.64 -10.14 -7.82
N LEU A 2 28.74 -9.60 -6.62
CA LEU A 2 30.02 -9.16 -6.02
C LEU A 2 30.96 -10.36 -5.84
N SER A 3 32.24 -10.20 -6.21
CA SER A 3 33.27 -11.21 -5.91
C SER A 3 33.49 -11.32 -4.39
N LEU A 4 34.05 -12.45 -3.95
CA LEU A 4 34.45 -12.65 -2.54
C LEU A 4 35.42 -11.56 -2.07
N GLN A 5 36.37 -11.16 -2.92
CA GLN A 5 37.29 -10.06 -2.63
C GLN A 5 36.55 -8.73 -2.43
N ASN A 6 35.63 -8.38 -3.33
CA ASN A 6 34.86 -7.14 -3.19
C ASN A 6 34.01 -7.15 -1.91
N LYS A 7 33.48 -8.31 -1.52
CA LYS A 7 32.72 -8.47 -0.27
C LYS A 7 33.60 -8.27 0.97
N ALA A 8 34.82 -8.81 0.97
CA ALA A 8 35.80 -8.61 2.05
C ALA A 8 36.20 -7.14 2.16
N ASP A 9 36.50 -6.48 1.03
CA ASP A 9 36.88 -5.06 1.01
C ASP A 9 35.76 -4.15 1.55
N ILE A 10 34.50 -4.44 1.21
CA ILE A 10 33.33 -3.72 1.73
C ILE A 10 33.15 -3.96 3.22
N TYR A 11 33.37 -5.20 3.69
CA TYR A 11 33.28 -5.54 5.10
C TYR A 11 34.33 -4.79 5.93
N ASP A 12 35.59 -4.79 5.50
CA ASP A 12 36.68 -4.09 6.18
C ASP A 12 36.44 -2.58 6.20
N LEU A 13 35.93 -2.02 5.10
CA LEU A 13 35.56 -0.62 5.04
C LEU A 13 34.46 -0.26 6.05
N LEU A 14 33.42 -1.09 6.18
CA LEU A 14 32.34 -0.84 7.14
C LEU A 14 32.77 -1.05 8.59
N LYS A 15 33.66 -2.01 8.84
CA LYS A 15 34.21 -2.31 10.18
C LYS A 15 35.07 -1.18 10.73
N GLN A 16 35.66 -0.35 9.87
CA GLN A 16 36.37 0.87 10.28
C GLN A 16 35.42 1.94 10.85
N GLY A 17 34.13 1.90 10.53
CA GLY A 17 33.14 2.93 10.91
C GLY A 17 32.08 2.45 11.89
N PHE A 18 31.85 1.14 11.96
CA PHE A 18 30.71 0.56 12.64
C PHE A 18 31.09 -0.70 13.41
N GLN A 19 30.49 -0.86 14.59
CA GLN A 19 30.63 -2.08 15.39
C GLN A 19 29.67 -3.16 14.88
N GLU A 20 30.14 -4.41 14.90
CA GLU A 20 29.34 -5.58 14.58
C GLU A 20 28.14 -5.73 15.53
N GLU A 21 27.08 -6.36 15.04
CA GLU A 21 25.83 -6.67 15.75
C GLU A 21 25.05 -5.47 16.32
N LYS A 22 25.39 -4.25 15.93
CA LYS A 22 24.61 -3.04 16.23
C LYS A 22 23.69 -2.66 15.06
N LYS A 23 22.47 -2.21 15.38
CA LYS A 23 21.53 -1.64 14.39
C LYS A 23 21.96 -0.24 14.01
N ILE A 24 22.33 -0.04 12.75
CA ILE A 24 22.81 1.25 12.23
C ILE A 24 21.79 1.76 11.22
N PRO A 25 21.26 3.00 11.36
CA PRO A 25 20.38 3.55 10.34
C PRO A 25 21.07 3.56 8.96
N LEU A 26 20.35 3.16 7.91
CA LEU A 26 20.88 3.15 6.54
C LEU A 26 21.40 4.51 6.10
N ALA A 27 20.76 5.60 6.54
CA ALA A 27 21.23 6.97 6.29
C ALA A 27 22.64 7.21 6.85
N THR A 28 22.95 6.67 8.04
CA THR A 28 24.27 6.76 8.66
C THR A 28 25.30 5.96 7.89
N VAL A 29 24.96 4.74 7.45
CA VAL A 29 25.83 3.93 6.58
C VAL A 29 26.10 4.65 5.26
N ALA A 30 25.07 5.26 4.66
CA ALA A 30 25.19 6.02 3.43
C ALA A 30 26.12 7.25 3.58
N MET A 31 25.98 8.00 4.67
CA MET A 31 26.86 9.14 4.96
C MET A 31 28.31 8.71 5.17
N TYR A 32 28.54 7.59 5.87
CA TYR A 32 29.88 7.05 6.10
C TYR A 32 30.54 6.58 4.80
N LEU A 33 29.83 5.83 3.97
CA LEU A 33 30.38 5.38 2.68
C LEU A 33 30.67 6.54 1.73
N ASN A 34 29.81 7.58 1.74
CA ASN A 34 30.07 8.80 0.97
C ASN A 34 31.32 9.55 1.46
N SER A 35 31.58 9.59 2.78
CA SER A 35 32.79 10.23 3.33
C SER A 35 34.07 9.49 2.96
N LYS A 36 33.98 8.16 2.72
CA LYS A 36 35.07 7.31 2.23
C LYS A 36 35.21 7.31 0.70
N LYS A 37 34.45 8.15 -0.02
CA LYS A 37 34.36 8.19 -1.50
C LYS A 37 33.99 6.83 -2.12
N PHE A 38 33.27 6.00 -1.39
CA PHE A 38 32.84 4.69 -1.87
C PHE A 38 31.73 4.83 -2.91
N SER A 39 31.97 4.34 -4.12
CA SER A 39 31.00 4.37 -5.21
C SER A 39 30.39 3.00 -5.44
N TYR A 40 29.18 2.79 -4.90
CA TYR A 40 28.42 1.56 -5.17
C TYR A 40 28.09 1.36 -6.67
N GLN A 41 28.20 2.42 -7.48
CA GLN A 41 27.98 2.39 -8.93
C GLN A 41 29.11 1.66 -9.68
N GLU A 42 30.34 1.69 -9.16
CA GLU A 42 31.49 0.97 -9.74
C GLU A 42 31.32 -0.54 -9.67
N TYR A 43 30.56 -1.02 -8.67
CA TYR A 43 30.17 -2.42 -8.52
C TYR A 43 28.88 -2.79 -9.28
N GLY A 44 28.34 -1.87 -10.09
CA GLY A 44 27.14 -2.07 -10.91
C GLY A 44 25.81 -1.82 -10.21
N TYR A 45 25.80 -1.28 -8.99
CA TYR A 45 24.56 -1.05 -8.22
C TYR A 45 24.03 0.38 -8.43
N LYS A 46 22.71 0.51 -8.60
CA LYS A 46 22.03 1.82 -8.76
C LYS A 46 21.63 2.47 -7.43
N LYS A 47 21.57 1.70 -6.35
CA LYS A 47 21.23 2.16 -4.99
C LYS A 47 22.16 1.47 -4.01
N LEU A 48 22.60 2.20 -2.99
CA LEU A 48 23.47 1.65 -1.95
C LEU A 48 22.84 0.44 -1.23
N ILE A 49 21.54 0.52 -0.89
CA ILE A 49 20.84 -0.56 -0.20
C ILE A 49 20.86 -1.88 -0.99
N SER A 50 20.92 -1.81 -2.33
CA SER A 50 21.00 -2.98 -3.20
C SER A 50 22.36 -3.66 -3.11
N LEU A 51 23.44 -2.88 -3.01
CA LEU A 51 24.78 -3.42 -2.77
C LEU A 51 24.87 -4.06 -1.38
N LEU A 52 24.35 -3.35 -0.36
CA LEU A 52 24.39 -3.85 1.03
C LEU A 52 23.56 -5.13 1.20
N SER A 53 22.46 -5.29 0.46
CA SER A 53 21.61 -6.49 0.53
C SER A 53 22.23 -7.72 -0.15
N ASP A 54 23.22 -7.54 -1.03
CA ASP A 54 23.96 -8.62 -1.70
C ASP A 54 25.18 -9.11 -0.89
N CYS A 55 25.51 -8.43 0.21
CA CYS A 55 26.55 -8.80 1.16
C CYS A 55 25.97 -9.74 2.23
N SER A 56 26.39 -11.01 2.25
CA SER A 56 25.90 -12.03 3.20
C SER A 56 26.19 -11.70 4.67
N PHE A 57 27.13 -10.79 4.93
CA PHE A 57 27.49 -10.28 6.24
C PHE A 57 26.68 -9.04 6.67
N LEU A 58 25.65 -8.63 5.91
CA LEU A 58 24.78 -7.50 6.23
C LEU A 58 23.32 -7.93 6.26
N THR A 59 22.59 -7.50 7.30
CA THR A 59 21.13 -7.65 7.35
C THR A 59 20.47 -6.28 7.30
N CYS A 60 19.57 -6.08 6.33
CA CYS A 60 18.76 -4.86 6.22
C CYS A 60 17.33 -5.14 6.70
N GLN A 61 16.86 -4.43 7.73
CA GLN A 61 15.50 -4.58 8.27
C GLN A 61 14.78 -3.23 8.37
N PRO A 62 13.52 -3.12 7.91
CA PRO A 62 12.71 -1.94 8.16
C PRO A 62 12.37 -1.82 9.65
N ASP A 63 12.21 -0.59 10.13
CA ASP A 63 11.75 -0.33 11.48
C ASP A 63 10.31 -0.83 11.68
N VAL A 64 10.05 -1.42 12.85
CA VAL A 64 8.77 -2.08 13.18
C VAL A 64 7.62 -1.08 13.29
N LYS A 65 7.91 0.20 13.59
CA LYS A 65 6.92 1.27 13.74
C LYS A 65 6.85 2.17 12.52
N ASN A 66 7.92 2.27 11.73
CA ASN A 66 7.97 3.11 10.55
C ASN A 66 8.78 2.46 9.41
N HIS A 67 8.07 1.78 8.51
CA HIS A 67 8.63 1.07 7.34
C HIS A 67 9.50 1.94 6.40
N SER A 68 9.51 3.27 6.55
CA SER A 68 10.38 4.19 5.81
C SER A 68 11.82 4.27 6.34
N ILE A 69 12.08 3.82 7.58
CA ILE A 69 13.42 3.79 8.17
C ILE A 69 13.96 2.37 8.06
N VAL A 70 15.09 2.20 7.39
CA VAL A 70 15.79 0.92 7.28
C VAL A 70 17.03 0.93 8.15
N TYR A 71 17.21 -0.12 8.95
CA TYR A 71 18.42 -0.38 9.72
C TYR A 71 19.26 -1.45 9.03
N VAL A 72 20.58 -1.28 9.09
CA VAL A 72 21.60 -2.21 8.60
C VAL A 72 22.35 -2.74 9.82
N THR A 73 22.51 -4.06 9.90
CA THR A 73 23.34 -4.73 10.92
C THR A 73 24.53 -5.39 10.24
N LEU A 74 25.74 -5.12 10.75
CA LEU A 74 26.99 -5.73 10.30
C LEU A 74 27.26 -7.01 11.10
N HIS A 75 27.36 -8.15 10.42
CA HIS A 75 27.68 -9.45 11.01
C HIS A 75 29.15 -9.81 10.74
N PRO A 76 29.78 -10.66 11.57
CA PRO A 76 31.14 -11.15 11.33
C PRO A 76 31.25 -11.82 9.95
N PHE A 77 32.22 -11.39 9.15
CA PHE A 77 32.49 -12.00 7.85
C PHE A 77 33.07 -13.40 8.06
N LYS A 78 32.31 -14.42 7.66
CA LYS A 78 32.76 -15.82 7.65
C LYS A 78 32.94 -16.25 6.21
N ASP A 79 34.10 -16.76 5.87
CA ASP A 79 34.31 -17.45 4.59
C ASP A 79 33.26 -18.55 4.46
N GLU A 80 32.58 -18.60 3.32
CA GLU A 80 31.51 -19.57 3.03
C GLU A 80 32.09 -20.98 2.85
N LYS A 81 32.55 -21.58 3.95
CA LYS A 81 32.71 -23.02 4.18
C LYS A 81 32.58 -23.27 5.68
N GLU A 82 31.35 -23.46 6.16
CA GLU A 82 30.99 -24.49 7.16
C GLU A 82 29.52 -24.38 7.61
N THR A 83 28.81 -25.48 7.32
CA THR A 83 27.62 -26.09 7.91
C THR A 83 26.84 -25.44 9.07
N THR A 84 25.52 -25.57 8.94
CA THR A 84 24.46 -25.45 9.96
C THR A 84 24.77 -26.13 11.30
N PRO A 85 24.18 -25.63 12.41
CA PRO A 85 23.41 -26.55 13.26
C PRO A 85 22.08 -26.00 13.82
N ASN A 86 21.14 -26.94 13.94
CA ASN A 86 19.89 -26.92 14.72
C ASN A 86 20.00 -26.24 16.10
N LYS A 87 18.95 -25.51 16.52
CA LYS A 87 18.59 -25.40 17.95
C LYS A 87 17.08 -25.40 18.18
N ALA A 88 16.68 -26.23 19.13
CA ALA A 88 15.34 -26.55 19.57
C ALA A 88 14.60 -25.36 20.22
N LYS A 89 13.27 -25.42 20.15
CA LYS A 89 12.32 -24.51 20.81
C LYS A 89 12.38 -24.68 22.34
N SER A 90 12.59 -23.59 23.07
CA SER A 90 12.18 -23.46 24.47
C SER A 90 11.21 -22.28 24.60
N SER A 91 10.04 -22.53 25.19
CA SER A 91 8.99 -21.54 25.40
C SER A 91 9.39 -20.55 26.52
N LYS A 92 9.37 -19.24 26.25
CA LYS A 92 9.58 -18.20 27.26
C LYS A 92 8.40 -18.18 28.27
N PRO A 93 8.64 -18.03 29.58
CA PRO A 93 7.57 -17.88 30.57
C PRO A 93 6.79 -16.57 30.34
N LYS A 94 5.47 -16.61 30.52
CA LYS A 94 4.55 -15.49 30.27
C LYS A 94 4.01 -15.00 31.63
N LEU A 95 4.28 -13.74 31.99
CA LEU A 95 3.76 -13.10 33.20
C LEU A 95 2.25 -12.82 33.03
N ASP A 96 1.44 -13.14 34.02
CA ASP A 96 -0.01 -12.89 34.01
C ASP A 96 -0.34 -11.39 34.15
N GLU A 97 -1.41 -10.95 33.50
CA GLU A 97 -1.86 -9.54 33.45
C GLU A 97 -2.09 -8.92 34.84
N LYS A 98 -2.51 -9.72 35.82
CA LYS A 98 -2.76 -9.25 37.20
C LYS A 98 -1.46 -8.89 37.89
N ASN A 99 -0.45 -9.77 37.85
CA ASN A 99 0.86 -9.47 38.41
C ASN A 99 1.61 -8.40 37.61
N LYS A 100 1.43 -8.35 36.28
CA LYS A 100 2.00 -7.29 35.42
C LYS A 100 1.53 -5.90 35.85
N LYS A 101 0.22 -5.71 36.06
CA LYS A 101 -0.35 -4.44 36.54
C LYS A 101 0.14 -4.07 37.93
N LYS A 102 0.20 -5.06 38.85
CA LYS A 102 0.69 -4.85 40.22
C LYS A 102 2.14 -4.37 40.25
N ILE A 103 3.03 -5.02 39.49
CA ILE A 103 4.46 -4.66 39.42
C ILE A 103 4.63 -3.30 38.72
N SER A 104 3.84 -3.03 37.68
CA SER A 104 3.89 -1.76 36.95
C SER A 104 3.46 -0.56 37.79
N GLN A 105 2.38 -0.69 38.56
CA GLN A 105 1.94 0.34 39.50
C GLN A 105 2.98 0.60 40.60
N LEU A 106 3.57 -0.48 41.13
CA LEU A 106 4.59 -0.39 42.16
C LEU A 106 5.84 0.37 41.67
N LEU A 107 6.32 0.05 40.47
CA LEU A 107 7.50 0.71 39.89
C LEU A 107 7.22 2.18 39.55
N LEU A 108 6.08 2.49 38.94
CA LEU A 108 5.70 3.87 38.60
C LEU A 108 5.36 4.73 39.83
N SER A 109 5.19 4.12 41.01
CA SER A 109 5.00 4.86 42.27
C SER A 109 6.31 5.40 42.87
N GLN A 110 7.45 4.78 42.52
CA GLN A 110 8.76 5.11 43.06
C GLN A 110 9.67 5.78 42.02
N TYR A 111 9.56 5.40 40.74
CA TYR A 111 10.48 5.81 39.68
C TYR A 111 9.79 6.74 38.69
N LEU A 112 10.44 7.86 38.38
CA LEU A 112 9.87 8.90 37.52
C LEU A 112 9.96 8.52 36.04
N PRO A 113 8.88 8.68 35.26
CA PRO A 113 8.91 8.49 33.81
C PRO A 113 9.93 9.41 33.11
N GLY A 114 10.83 8.81 32.34
CA GLY A 114 11.88 9.46 31.54
C GLY A 114 13.20 9.65 32.27
N GLU A 115 13.34 9.07 33.46
CA GLU A 115 14.59 9.01 34.22
C GLU A 115 15.17 7.59 34.18
N THR A 116 16.49 7.52 34.32
CA THR A 116 17.29 6.29 34.30
C THR A 116 17.77 5.97 35.71
N TYR A 117 17.63 4.71 36.15
CA TYR A 117 18.02 4.26 37.48
C TYR A 117 18.85 2.97 37.43
N PRO A 118 19.82 2.76 38.33
CA PRO A 118 20.58 1.51 38.38
C PRO A 118 19.67 0.30 38.63
N LEU A 119 19.89 -0.78 37.86
CA LEU A 119 19.15 -2.03 37.98
C LEU A 119 19.25 -2.61 39.39
N SER A 120 20.37 -2.43 40.08
CA SER A 120 20.56 -2.86 41.48
C SER A 120 19.56 -2.18 42.43
N GLY A 121 19.28 -0.89 42.24
CA GLY A 121 18.30 -0.13 43.01
C GLY A 121 16.86 -0.57 42.71
N VAL A 122 16.53 -0.73 41.44
CA VAL A 122 15.19 -1.22 41.00
C VAL A 122 14.95 -2.66 41.47
N SER A 123 15.98 -3.50 41.42
CA SER A 123 15.94 -4.89 41.89
C SER A 123 15.74 -4.95 43.41
N LYS A 124 16.47 -4.13 44.17
CA LYS A 124 16.33 -4.05 45.62
C LYS A 124 14.93 -3.58 46.02
N TYR A 125 14.40 -2.56 45.35
CA TYR A 125 13.05 -2.05 45.62
C TYR A 125 11.95 -3.10 45.36
N LEU A 126 12.09 -3.92 44.31
CA LEU A 126 11.14 -5.01 44.04
C LEU A 126 11.21 -6.13 45.10
N VAL A 127 12.42 -6.46 45.57
CA VAL A 127 12.62 -7.43 46.66
C VAL A 127 12.07 -6.91 47.98
N ASP A 128 12.33 -5.64 48.33
CA ASP A 128 11.85 -4.99 49.56
C ASP A 128 10.30 -4.92 49.60
N ASN A 129 9.66 -4.85 48.43
CA ASN A 129 8.20 -4.90 48.28
C ASN A 129 7.65 -6.32 48.05
N LYS A 130 8.42 -7.36 48.42
CA LYS A 130 8.03 -8.77 48.42
C LYS A 130 7.63 -9.32 47.03
N ILE A 131 8.25 -8.84 45.95
CA ILE A 131 8.09 -9.43 44.62
C ILE A 131 9.06 -10.61 44.45
N ASP A 132 8.53 -11.82 44.57
CA ASP A 132 9.29 -13.04 44.30
C ASP A 132 9.23 -13.42 42.80
N TYR A 133 10.27 -13.04 42.08
CA TYR A 133 10.40 -13.34 40.65
C TYR A 133 10.50 -14.85 40.34
N LYS A 134 10.96 -15.69 41.29
CA LYS A 134 11.01 -17.15 41.11
C LYS A 134 9.63 -17.77 41.18
N ALA A 135 8.80 -17.32 42.12
CA ALA A 135 7.39 -17.72 42.21
C ALA A 135 6.58 -17.30 40.95
N LEU A 136 7.00 -16.22 40.28
CA LEU A 136 6.42 -15.76 39.02
C LEU A 136 6.97 -16.48 37.76
N GLY A 137 7.80 -17.52 37.94
CA GLY A 137 8.34 -18.34 36.85
C GLY A 137 9.60 -17.78 36.16
N PHE A 138 10.25 -16.77 36.75
CA PHE A 138 11.46 -16.17 36.19
C PHE A 138 12.71 -16.66 36.90
N SER A 139 13.74 -17.04 36.12
CA SER A 139 15.01 -17.51 36.70
C SER A 139 15.84 -16.38 37.31
N LYS A 140 15.63 -15.12 36.88
CA LYS A 140 16.34 -13.91 37.33
C LYS A 140 15.40 -12.71 37.27
N LEU A 141 15.56 -11.75 38.18
CA LEU A 141 14.72 -10.54 38.25
C LEU A 141 14.87 -9.64 37.01
N ARG A 142 16.06 -9.62 36.38
CA ARG A 142 16.26 -9.00 35.05
C ARG A 142 15.27 -9.52 34.00
N LYS A 143 15.07 -10.84 33.93
CA LYS A 143 14.16 -11.45 32.94
C LYS A 143 12.70 -11.09 33.18
N LEU A 144 12.32 -10.80 34.43
CA LEU A 144 11.00 -10.29 34.78
C LEU A 144 10.84 -8.86 34.23
N LEU A 145 11.82 -7.99 34.45
CA LEU A 145 11.80 -6.60 33.95
C LEU A 145 11.81 -6.54 32.40
N GLU A 146 12.50 -7.46 31.73
CA GLU A 146 12.48 -7.61 30.27
C GLU A 146 11.08 -7.92 29.69
N THR A 147 10.10 -8.28 30.54
CA THR A 147 8.69 -8.47 30.10
C THR A 147 7.82 -7.21 30.23
N LEU A 148 8.30 -6.16 30.89
CA LEU A 148 7.58 -4.90 31.15
C LEU A 148 7.95 -3.80 30.14
N THR A 149 8.08 -4.16 28.86
CA THR A 149 8.51 -3.25 27.78
C THR A 149 7.55 -2.11 27.47
N ASP A 150 6.34 -2.18 28.03
CA ASP A 150 5.29 -1.17 27.95
C ASP A 150 5.53 0.03 28.89
N ILE A 151 6.35 -0.13 29.94
CA ILE A 151 6.62 0.93 30.92
C ILE A 151 8.10 1.26 31.11
N LEU A 152 9.02 0.36 30.73
CA LEU A 152 10.46 0.54 30.91
C LEU A 152 11.27 -0.19 29.83
N TYR A 153 12.54 0.17 29.72
CA TYR A 153 13.55 -0.62 29.00
C TYR A 153 14.85 -0.68 29.81
N LEU A 154 15.69 -1.67 29.50
CA LEU A 154 16.99 -1.89 30.14
C LEU A 154 18.10 -1.45 29.19
N GLU A 155 19.09 -0.74 29.72
CA GLU A 155 20.28 -0.29 28.99
C GLU A 155 21.54 -0.54 29.82
N GLU A 156 22.68 -0.77 29.18
CA GLU A 156 23.98 -0.88 29.87
C GLU A 156 24.56 0.52 30.06
N ASP A 157 25.28 0.76 31.16
CA ASP A 157 25.92 2.04 31.41
C ASP A 157 26.97 2.34 30.33
N GLU A 158 27.01 3.60 29.87
CA GLU A 158 27.91 4.01 28.78
C GLU A 158 29.40 3.90 29.15
N ASN A 159 29.72 3.91 30.46
CA ASN A 159 31.10 3.87 30.94
C ASN A 159 31.53 2.51 31.50
N ASP A 160 30.58 1.65 31.90
CA ASP A 160 30.87 0.32 32.43
C ASP A 160 29.76 -0.68 32.04
N SER A 161 30.07 -1.57 31.08
CA SER A 161 29.14 -2.59 30.58
C SER A 161 28.74 -3.64 31.62
N SER A 162 29.36 -3.64 32.81
CA SER A 162 28.94 -4.47 33.95
C SER A 162 27.77 -3.86 34.74
N ILE A 163 27.49 -2.56 34.55
CA ILE A 163 26.40 -1.84 35.20
C ILE A 163 25.19 -1.77 34.26
N LEU A 164 24.06 -2.27 34.73
CA LEU A 164 22.79 -2.21 34.01
C LEU A 164 21.89 -1.15 34.63
N ASN A 165 21.23 -0.38 33.78
CA ASN A 165 20.30 0.68 34.12
C ASN A 165 18.89 0.37 33.58
N VAL A 166 17.87 0.96 34.20
CA VAL A 166 16.45 0.82 33.89
C VAL A 166 15.87 2.21 33.64
N THR A 167 15.27 2.41 32.48
CA THR A 167 14.72 3.71 32.06
C THR A 167 13.23 3.60 31.86
N PHE A 168 12.46 4.44 32.57
CA PHE A 168 11.00 4.43 32.54
C PHE A 168 10.46 5.33 31.41
N LEU A 169 9.39 4.93 30.72
CA LEU A 169 8.88 5.63 29.53
C LEU A 169 7.98 6.84 29.88
N LYS A 170 8.25 8.03 29.31
CA LYS A 170 7.43 9.25 29.48
C LYS A 170 6.04 9.13 28.84
N LEU A 171 4.97 9.16 29.65
CA LEU A 171 3.60 9.37 29.17
C LEU A 171 3.39 10.85 28.77
N LYS A 172 3.08 11.12 27.50
CA LYS A 172 2.83 12.49 27.01
C LYS A 172 1.49 13.03 27.53
N LYS A 173 1.53 13.99 28.47
CA LYS A 173 0.42 14.94 28.71
C LYS A 173 0.54 16.13 27.75
N LYS A 174 -0.58 16.53 27.13
CA LYS A 174 -0.71 17.74 26.29
C LYS A 174 -0.50 19.00 27.13
N THR A 175 0.19 20.01 26.57
CA THR A 175 0.11 21.40 27.05
C THR A 175 -0.26 22.36 25.91
N PRO A 176 -1.01 23.43 26.21
CA PRO A 176 -1.61 24.33 25.23
C PRO A 176 -0.65 25.49 24.89
N ASN A 177 -0.09 25.49 23.68
CA ASN A 177 0.58 26.67 23.13
C ASN A 177 0.64 26.58 21.58
N ALA A 178 -0.51 26.29 20.96
CA ALA A 178 -0.63 25.95 19.55
C ALA A 178 -0.82 27.15 18.60
N GLU A 179 -1.02 28.36 19.13
CA GLU A 179 -1.37 29.51 18.29
C GLU A 179 -0.15 30.26 17.75
N LYS A 180 0.94 30.40 18.52
CA LYS A 180 2.17 31.07 18.04
C LYS A 180 3.00 30.22 17.06
N LYS A 181 2.96 28.89 17.18
CA LYS A 181 3.71 27.98 16.27
C LYS A 181 3.03 27.76 14.91
N LYS A 182 1.76 28.13 14.75
CA LYS A 182 1.06 28.05 13.45
C LYS A 182 1.53 29.11 12.46
N GLU A 183 1.87 30.31 12.93
CA GLU A 183 2.33 31.39 12.05
C GLU A 183 3.75 31.18 11.50
N GLU A 184 4.67 30.63 12.30
CA GLU A 184 6.05 30.34 11.86
C GLU A 184 6.14 29.16 10.89
N LYS A 185 5.37 28.08 11.12
CA LYS A 185 5.32 26.94 10.18
C LYS A 185 4.64 27.30 8.86
N ALA A 186 3.62 28.16 8.89
CA ALA A 186 2.96 28.64 7.68
C ALA A 186 3.87 29.56 6.83
N LYS A 187 4.84 30.26 7.43
CA LYS A 187 5.86 31.04 6.69
C LYS A 187 6.94 30.15 6.06
N ALA A 188 7.33 29.06 6.70
CA ALA A 188 8.33 28.12 6.18
C ALA A 188 7.84 27.24 5.02
N ALA A 189 6.53 26.95 4.92
CA ALA A 189 5.96 26.15 3.83
C ALA A 189 5.80 26.96 2.51
N THR A 190 5.60 28.27 2.60
CA THR A 190 5.43 29.16 1.42
C THR A 190 6.74 29.51 0.70
N SER A 191 7.92 29.25 1.28
CA SER A 191 9.21 29.64 0.71
C SER A 191 9.63 28.81 -0.52
N HIS A 192 8.98 27.67 -0.79
CA HIS A 192 9.31 26.76 -1.89
C HIS A 192 8.26 26.72 -3.02
N LEU A 193 7.20 27.51 -2.91
CA LEU A 193 6.13 27.61 -3.90
C LEU A 193 6.42 28.74 -4.89
N PRO A 194 6.16 28.56 -6.20
CA PRO A 194 6.37 29.62 -7.18
C PRO A 194 5.39 30.77 -6.90
N GLU A 195 5.87 32.01 -6.94
CA GLU A 195 5.01 33.18 -6.73
C GLU A 195 3.86 33.22 -7.75
N PRO A 196 2.64 33.63 -7.36
CA PRO A 196 1.49 33.67 -8.26
C PRO A 196 1.68 34.75 -9.34
N LYS A 197 2.19 34.33 -10.49
CA LYS A 197 2.33 35.16 -11.70
C LYS A 197 1.99 34.34 -12.93
N LYS A 198 1.63 35.01 -14.03
CA LYS A 198 1.34 34.32 -15.29
C LYS A 198 2.53 33.44 -15.69
N GLY A 199 2.28 32.15 -15.93
CA GLY A 199 3.32 31.16 -16.25
C GLY A 199 4.13 30.64 -15.06
N CYS A 200 3.69 30.84 -13.81
CA CYS A 200 4.37 30.30 -12.63
C CYS A 200 4.40 28.76 -12.59
N PHE A 201 3.45 28.11 -13.25
CA PHE A 201 3.47 26.70 -13.58
C PHE A 201 2.92 26.48 -15.00
N PHE A 202 3.42 25.45 -15.67
CA PHE A 202 2.92 24.99 -16.96
C PHE A 202 1.64 24.16 -16.78
N VAL A 203 0.66 24.32 -17.66
CA VAL A 203 -0.57 23.52 -17.68
C VAL A 203 -0.56 22.65 -18.95
N PRO A 204 -0.37 21.33 -18.82
CA PRO A 204 -0.44 20.41 -19.95
C PRO A 204 -1.80 20.42 -20.67
N ASN A 205 -1.80 20.39 -22.01
CA ASN A 205 -3.02 20.41 -22.82
C ASN A 205 -3.98 19.26 -22.52
N ASN A 206 -3.46 18.07 -22.23
CA ASN A 206 -4.27 16.91 -21.84
C ASN A 206 -5.06 17.16 -20.56
N LEU A 207 -4.49 17.85 -19.57
CA LEU A 207 -5.23 18.22 -18.35
C LEU A 207 -6.30 19.28 -18.61
N ILE A 208 -6.06 20.22 -19.54
CA ILE A 208 -7.10 21.18 -19.98
C ILE A 208 -8.27 20.44 -20.62
N LEU A 209 -7.97 19.47 -21.49
CA LEU A 209 -8.99 18.61 -22.11
C LEU A 209 -9.76 17.82 -21.06
N SER A 210 -9.08 17.22 -20.08
CA SER A 210 -9.76 16.51 -18.98
C SER A 210 -10.69 17.45 -18.21
N ILE A 211 -10.26 18.66 -17.84
CA ILE A 211 -11.12 19.65 -17.16
C ILE A 211 -12.36 19.96 -17.99
N LYS A 212 -12.22 20.15 -19.30
CA LYS A 212 -13.35 20.37 -20.20
C LYS A 212 -14.30 19.17 -20.26
N GLU A 213 -13.76 17.97 -20.19
CA GLU A 213 -14.52 16.72 -20.27
C GLU A 213 -15.35 16.46 -19.01
N PHE A 214 -14.77 16.59 -17.81
CA PHE A 214 -15.44 16.25 -16.55
C PHE A 214 -16.12 17.44 -15.85
N THR A 215 -16.01 18.67 -16.36
CA THR A 215 -16.71 19.86 -15.83
C THR A 215 -17.70 20.44 -16.84
N SER A 216 -18.62 21.27 -16.38
CA SER A 216 -19.58 22.01 -17.21
C SER A 216 -19.15 23.47 -17.44
N LEU A 217 -17.85 23.77 -17.35
CA LEU A 217 -17.34 25.14 -17.40
C LEU A 217 -17.60 25.85 -18.74
N GLY A 218 -17.56 25.13 -19.86
CA GLY A 218 -17.75 25.72 -21.19
C GLY A 218 -16.70 26.78 -21.58
N LEU A 219 -15.55 26.80 -20.90
CA LEU A 219 -14.50 27.80 -21.08
C LEU A 219 -13.50 27.38 -22.17
N ASP A 220 -12.89 28.36 -22.83
CA ASP A 220 -11.74 28.15 -23.70
C ASP A 220 -10.47 27.81 -22.89
N ASN A 221 -9.39 27.42 -23.57
CA ASN A 221 -8.15 26.98 -22.91
C ASN A 221 -7.52 28.09 -22.04
N ASP A 222 -7.48 29.33 -22.52
CA ASP A 222 -6.85 30.44 -21.82
C ASP A 222 -7.66 30.86 -20.59
N SER A 223 -9.00 30.78 -20.69
CA SER A 223 -9.90 31.00 -19.58
C SER A 223 -9.74 29.94 -18.47
N ILE A 224 -9.56 28.66 -18.82
CA ILE A 224 -9.29 27.59 -17.84
C ILE A 224 -7.95 27.81 -17.14
N ILE A 225 -6.90 28.15 -17.90
CA ILE A 225 -5.58 28.45 -17.33
C ILE A 225 -5.67 29.65 -16.38
N SER A 226 -6.42 30.69 -16.77
CA SER A 226 -6.63 31.89 -15.95
C SER A 226 -7.39 31.57 -14.66
N LEU A 227 -8.38 30.68 -14.72
CA LEU A 227 -9.13 30.21 -13.55
C LEU A 227 -8.23 29.42 -12.60
N LEU A 228 -7.43 28.48 -13.11
CA LEU A 228 -6.46 27.72 -12.30
C LEU A 228 -5.43 28.64 -11.63
N LEU A 229 -4.95 29.66 -12.34
CA LEU A 229 -4.03 30.65 -11.78
C LEU A 229 -4.70 31.51 -10.70
N LYS A 230 -5.98 31.87 -10.88
CA LYS A 230 -6.77 32.60 -9.87
C LYS A 230 -6.95 31.77 -8.61
N ASP A 231 -7.28 30.49 -8.74
CA ASP A 231 -7.45 29.57 -7.61
C ASP A 231 -6.12 29.34 -6.88
N TYR A 232 -5.02 29.15 -7.64
CA TYR A 232 -3.67 29.08 -7.09
C TYR A 232 -3.30 30.36 -6.32
N THR A 233 -3.59 31.53 -6.89
CA THR A 233 -3.32 32.82 -6.26
C THR A 233 -4.10 32.98 -4.95
N THR A 234 -5.35 32.51 -4.93
CA THR A 234 -6.20 32.52 -3.74
C THR A 234 -5.62 31.60 -2.67
N ALA A 235 -5.27 30.36 -3.03
CA ALA A 235 -4.65 29.41 -2.12
C ALA A 235 -3.30 29.89 -1.58
N TYR A 236 -2.54 30.64 -2.37
CA TYR A 236 -1.28 31.28 -1.96
C TYR A 236 -1.47 32.40 -0.95
N LYS A 237 -2.49 33.22 -1.11
CA LYS A 237 -2.84 34.27 -0.14
C LYS A 237 -3.36 33.67 1.17
N GLU A 238 -4.22 32.66 1.06
CA GLU A 238 -4.89 32.01 2.20
C GLU A 238 -4.02 30.95 2.90
N LYS A 239 -2.90 30.57 2.29
CA LYS A 239 -2.02 29.47 2.74
C LYS A 239 -2.76 28.14 2.87
N SER A 240 -3.69 27.85 1.97
CA SER A 240 -4.53 26.64 1.97
C SER A 240 -3.93 25.46 1.19
N PHE A 241 -2.60 25.46 0.97
CA PHE A 241 -1.91 24.36 0.32
C PHE A 241 -1.66 23.17 1.25
N LYS A 242 -1.78 21.95 0.71
CA LYS A 242 -1.35 20.71 1.36
C LYS A 242 -0.11 20.15 0.65
N PRO A 243 1.05 20.02 1.32
CA PRO A 243 2.18 19.30 0.75
C PRO A 243 1.87 17.79 0.69
N LYS A 244 2.14 17.15 -0.45
CA LYS A 244 1.99 15.70 -0.64
C LYS A 244 3.16 15.20 -1.49
N ASP A 245 4.07 14.46 -0.86
CA ASP A 245 5.32 13.98 -1.46
C ASP A 245 6.15 15.12 -2.07
N ASP A 246 6.30 15.14 -3.40
CA ASP A 246 6.98 16.16 -4.20
C ASP A 246 6.03 17.19 -4.84
N ALA A 247 4.75 17.19 -4.43
CA ALA A 247 3.70 18.02 -4.97
C ALA A 247 3.05 18.94 -3.93
N PHE A 248 2.42 20.00 -4.43
CA PHE A 248 1.62 20.93 -3.64
C PHE A 248 0.19 20.96 -4.16
N ILE A 249 -0.75 20.66 -3.27
CA ILE A 249 -2.17 20.55 -3.59
C ILE A 249 -2.90 21.81 -3.13
N PHE A 250 -3.82 22.31 -3.94
CA PHE A 250 -4.72 23.42 -3.61
C PHE A 250 -6.14 23.16 -4.09
N PRO A 251 -7.16 23.72 -3.40
CA PRO A 251 -8.54 23.60 -3.82
C PRO A 251 -8.82 24.42 -5.09
N LEU A 252 -9.80 23.97 -5.86
CA LEU A 252 -10.32 24.68 -7.03
C LEU A 252 -11.69 25.28 -6.72
N SER A 253 -12.02 26.39 -7.37
CA SER A 253 -13.29 27.12 -7.16
C SER A 253 -14.48 26.49 -7.88
N PHE A 254 -14.25 25.49 -8.72
CA PHE A 254 -15.25 24.80 -9.52
C PHE A 254 -15.34 23.31 -9.18
N GLN A 255 -16.46 22.69 -9.56
CA GLN A 255 -16.79 21.30 -9.25
C GLN A 255 -16.87 20.45 -10.53
N SER A 256 -16.84 19.13 -10.36
CA SER A 256 -17.12 18.19 -11.47
C SER A 256 -18.60 18.26 -11.90
N LYS A 257 -18.94 17.62 -13.03
CA LYS A 257 -20.34 17.39 -13.47
C LYS A 257 -21.20 16.68 -12.41
N GLU A 258 -20.56 15.94 -11.50
CA GLU A 258 -21.19 15.23 -10.39
C GLU A 258 -21.25 16.06 -9.10
N ASN A 259 -20.96 17.37 -9.16
CA ASN A 259 -20.87 18.30 -8.03
C ASN A 259 -19.78 17.93 -7.00
N GLU A 260 -18.73 17.22 -7.41
CA GLU A 260 -17.60 16.91 -6.53
C GLU A 260 -16.64 18.09 -6.43
N ALA A 261 -16.16 18.38 -5.21
CA ALA A 261 -15.12 19.38 -4.99
C ALA A 261 -13.79 18.92 -5.60
N LEU A 262 -13.12 19.83 -6.32
CA LEU A 262 -11.90 19.52 -7.05
C LEU A 262 -10.66 20.15 -6.38
N ILE A 263 -9.54 19.49 -6.57
CA ILE A 263 -8.21 19.96 -6.21
C ILE A 263 -7.30 19.95 -7.44
N ALA A 264 -6.30 20.81 -7.41
CA ALA A 264 -5.17 20.82 -8.34
C ALA A 264 -3.89 20.48 -7.58
N SER A 265 -2.94 19.85 -8.27
CA SER A 265 -1.61 19.55 -7.75
C SER A 265 -0.55 20.09 -8.70
N ILE A 266 0.45 20.80 -8.16
CA ILE A 266 1.63 21.25 -8.90
C ILE A 266 2.89 20.55 -8.40
N LYS A 267 3.79 20.21 -9.33
CA LYS A 267 5.10 19.61 -9.05
C LYS A 267 6.22 20.43 -9.63
N LYS A 268 7.41 20.31 -9.03
CA LYS A 268 8.64 20.86 -9.60
C LYS A 268 9.07 20.00 -10.80
N ALA A 269 9.44 20.64 -11.89
CA ALA A 269 9.89 19.94 -13.09
C ALA A 269 11.31 19.37 -12.93
N GLY A 270 11.60 18.31 -13.68
CA GLY A 270 12.93 17.67 -13.72
C GLY A 270 13.99 18.53 -14.42
N LYS A 271 15.26 18.15 -14.27
CA LYS A 271 16.38 18.84 -14.95
C LYS A 271 16.19 18.76 -16.48
N GLY A 272 16.18 19.90 -17.15
CA GLY A 272 16.05 20.02 -18.61
C GLY A 272 14.66 20.42 -19.12
N ALA A 273 13.66 20.58 -18.24
CA ALA A 273 12.36 21.11 -18.63
C ALA A 273 12.40 22.62 -18.91
N THR A 274 11.56 23.09 -19.84
CA THR A 274 11.42 24.52 -20.20
C THR A 274 10.66 25.35 -19.16
N TYR A 275 10.07 24.69 -18.16
CA TYR A 275 9.30 25.28 -17.07
C TYR A 275 9.79 24.74 -15.73
N ALA A 276 9.69 25.54 -14.67
CA ALA A 276 10.15 25.16 -13.33
C ALA A 276 9.12 24.31 -12.55
N TYR A 277 7.83 24.55 -12.78
CA TYR A 277 6.73 23.82 -12.18
C TYR A 277 5.69 23.50 -13.25
N TYR A 278 4.92 22.44 -13.02
CA TYR A 278 3.79 22.09 -13.88
C TYR A 278 2.64 21.55 -13.04
N LEU A 279 1.43 21.76 -13.55
CA LEU A 279 0.22 21.13 -13.05
C LEU A 279 0.26 19.66 -13.42
N ASN A 280 0.26 18.78 -12.43
CA ASN A 280 0.41 17.35 -12.63
C ASN A 280 -0.89 16.56 -12.39
N PHE A 281 -1.91 17.18 -11.78
CA PHE A 281 -3.18 16.55 -11.50
C PHE A 281 -4.28 17.61 -11.30
N VAL A 282 -5.47 17.31 -11.80
CA VAL A 282 -6.73 17.98 -11.43
C VAL A 282 -7.79 16.90 -11.25
N GLY A 283 -8.49 16.92 -10.13
CA GLY A 283 -9.53 15.95 -9.82
C GLY A 283 -10.01 16.08 -8.39
N SER A 284 -10.96 15.25 -7.97
CA SER A 284 -11.44 15.19 -6.59
C SER A 284 -10.32 14.69 -5.64
N ASP A 285 -10.21 15.27 -4.44
CA ASP A 285 -9.37 14.75 -3.33
C ASP A 285 -10.02 13.50 -2.72
N LYS A 286 -10.20 12.45 -3.54
CA LYS A 286 -10.77 11.18 -3.06
C LYS A 286 -9.73 10.52 -2.15
N GLU A 287 -10.20 10.13 -0.97
CA GLU A 287 -9.46 9.25 -0.09
C GLU A 287 -8.96 8.04 -0.88
N LYS A 288 -7.73 7.59 -0.62
CA LYS A 288 -7.20 6.42 -1.31
C LYS A 288 -8.08 5.24 -0.92
N ALA A 289 -8.76 4.65 -1.90
CA ALA A 289 -9.73 3.59 -1.66
C ALA A 289 -9.19 2.43 -0.81
N LYS A 290 -7.88 2.14 -0.93
CA LYS A 290 -7.19 1.12 -0.13
C LYS A 290 -6.97 1.48 1.35
N ASP A 291 -6.86 2.77 1.68
CA ASP A 291 -6.52 3.26 3.02
C ASP A 291 -7.80 3.58 3.82
N CYS A 292 -8.94 3.78 3.12
CA CYS A 292 -10.23 4.17 3.70
C CYS A 292 -10.67 3.31 4.91
N LEU A 293 -10.53 1.99 4.83
CA LEU A 293 -10.88 1.10 5.94
C LEU A 293 -10.01 1.35 7.18
N ASP A 294 -8.70 1.50 7.01
CA ASP A 294 -7.74 1.68 8.11
C ASP A 294 -7.80 3.09 8.70
N ASP A 295 -8.15 4.08 7.88
CA ASP A 295 -8.36 5.48 8.27
C ASP A 295 -9.66 5.66 9.07
N HIS A 296 -10.67 4.82 8.83
CA HIS A 296 -11.98 4.92 9.48
C HIS A 296 -12.22 3.95 10.63
N ILE A 297 -11.63 2.74 10.59
CA ILE A 297 -11.96 1.66 11.51
C ILE A 297 -10.71 1.14 12.22
N ARG A 298 -10.73 1.21 13.54
CA ARG A 298 -9.72 0.59 14.38
C ARG A 298 -10.08 -0.87 14.65
N PHE A 299 -9.25 -1.79 14.18
CA PHE A 299 -9.29 -3.20 14.56
C PHE A 299 -8.39 -3.47 15.78
N ASN A 300 -8.87 -4.30 16.72
CA ASN A 300 -8.07 -4.78 17.84
C ASN A 300 -7.02 -5.80 17.38
N ASP A 301 -7.47 -6.79 16.60
CA ASP A 301 -6.64 -7.76 15.90
C ASP A 301 -7.25 -8.02 14.52
N TYR A 302 -6.60 -7.49 13.49
CA TYR A 302 -7.12 -7.56 12.12
C TYR A 302 -7.06 -8.97 11.56
N GLU A 303 -6.03 -9.75 11.88
CA GLU A 303 -5.88 -11.13 11.39
C GLU A 303 -6.97 -12.03 11.96
N VAL A 304 -7.27 -11.88 13.26
CA VAL A 304 -8.38 -12.62 13.90
C VAL A 304 -9.71 -12.23 13.29
N ALA A 305 -9.97 -10.93 13.08
CA ALA A 305 -11.20 -10.46 12.44
C ALA A 305 -11.38 -11.05 11.03
N MET A 306 -10.32 -11.10 10.22
CA MET A 306 -10.39 -11.72 8.88
C MET A 306 -10.63 -13.22 8.95
N ALA A 307 -10.03 -13.92 9.91
CA ALA A 307 -10.28 -15.35 10.12
C ALA A 307 -11.74 -15.64 10.53
N GLU A 308 -12.33 -14.78 11.37
CA GLU A 308 -13.74 -14.86 11.76
C GLU A 308 -14.67 -14.60 10.59
N LEU A 309 -14.41 -13.55 9.79
CA LEU A 309 -15.18 -13.24 8.60
C LEU A 309 -15.11 -14.40 7.58
N ALA A 310 -13.91 -14.93 7.33
CA ALA A 310 -13.71 -16.07 6.44
C ALA A 310 -14.45 -17.33 6.90
N LYS A 311 -14.63 -17.51 8.20
CA LYS A 311 -15.38 -18.64 8.79
C LYS A 311 -16.90 -18.45 8.66
N LEU A 312 -17.39 -17.22 8.78
CA LEU A 312 -18.81 -16.90 8.66
C LEU A 312 -19.28 -16.89 7.20
N ALA A 313 -18.43 -16.40 6.30
CA ALA A 313 -18.72 -16.31 4.88
C ALA A 313 -18.78 -17.68 4.21
N ARG A 314 -19.56 -17.75 3.12
CA ARG A 314 -19.59 -18.89 2.20
C ARG A 314 -18.15 -19.23 1.76
N LYS A 315 -17.85 -20.52 1.68
CA LYS A 315 -16.49 -21.02 1.44
C LYS A 315 -15.92 -20.57 0.10
N GLU A 316 -14.82 -19.84 0.15
CA GLU A 316 -14.05 -19.38 -1.01
C GLU A 316 -12.54 -19.50 -0.75
N LYS A 317 -11.75 -19.34 -1.81
CA LYS A 317 -10.29 -19.23 -1.70
C LYS A 317 -9.92 -17.79 -1.39
N TRP A 318 -9.39 -17.55 -0.18
CA TRP A 318 -9.05 -16.20 0.31
C TRP A 318 -7.58 -15.78 0.09
N CYS A 319 -6.80 -16.59 -0.63
CA CYS A 319 -5.42 -16.26 -1.00
C CYS A 319 -5.03 -16.81 -2.38
N TYR A 320 -3.96 -16.24 -2.92
CA TYR A 320 -3.32 -16.64 -4.17
C TYR A 320 -2.36 -17.82 -3.98
N HIS A 321 -1.90 -18.42 -5.08
CA HIS A 321 -0.84 -19.43 -5.05
C HIS A 321 0.43 -18.86 -4.41
N ASN A 322 1.11 -19.66 -3.58
CA ASN A 322 2.30 -19.28 -2.81
C ASN A 322 2.17 -18.03 -1.91
N SER A 323 0.95 -17.53 -1.68
CA SER A 323 0.76 -16.38 -0.82
C SER A 323 1.10 -16.71 0.63
N LYS A 324 1.88 -15.82 1.28
CA LYS A 324 2.20 -15.91 2.71
C LYS A 324 1.01 -15.52 3.59
N ASP A 325 0.10 -14.70 3.05
CA ASP A 325 -1.08 -14.21 3.73
C ASP A 325 -2.31 -15.02 3.31
N LYS A 326 -2.90 -15.73 4.28
CA LYS A 326 -4.03 -16.64 4.05
C LYS A 326 -5.33 -15.93 3.67
N TYR A 327 -5.41 -14.63 3.88
CA TYR A 327 -6.63 -13.84 3.72
C TYR A 327 -6.42 -12.60 2.82
N ILE A 328 -5.34 -12.54 2.04
CA ILE A 328 -5.01 -11.37 1.22
C ILE A 328 -6.16 -10.93 0.29
N ILE A 329 -6.88 -11.88 -0.31
CA ILE A 329 -8.04 -11.59 -1.18
C ILE A 329 -9.17 -10.98 -0.34
N LEU A 330 -9.47 -11.56 0.82
CA LEU A 330 -10.53 -11.10 1.71
C LEU A 330 -10.25 -9.69 2.25
N LYS A 331 -9.00 -9.42 2.63
CA LYS A 331 -8.54 -8.11 3.11
C LYS A 331 -8.75 -7.04 2.05
N ILE A 332 -8.29 -7.30 0.83
CA ILE A 332 -8.43 -6.37 -0.30
C ILE A 332 -9.92 -6.17 -0.63
N TYR A 333 -10.71 -7.26 -0.66
CA TYR A 333 -12.15 -7.19 -0.90
C TYR A 333 -12.85 -6.29 0.13
N LEU A 334 -12.58 -6.48 1.43
CA LEU A 334 -13.21 -5.71 2.48
C LEU A 334 -12.80 -4.24 2.44
N GLN A 335 -11.53 -3.94 2.18
CA GLN A 335 -11.02 -2.56 2.02
C GLN A 335 -11.81 -1.79 0.95
N TYR A 336 -11.89 -2.35 -0.26
CA TYR A 336 -12.59 -1.68 -1.36
C TYR A 336 -14.11 -1.70 -1.22
N THR A 337 -14.68 -2.76 -0.63
CA THR A 337 -16.12 -2.80 -0.35
C THR A 337 -16.51 -1.75 0.70
N PHE A 338 -15.71 -1.58 1.76
CA PHE A 338 -15.94 -0.54 2.74
C PHE A 338 -15.83 0.86 2.13
N TYR A 339 -14.81 1.11 1.31
CA TYR A 339 -14.69 2.37 0.57
C TYR A 339 -15.96 2.66 -0.25
N GLN A 340 -16.53 1.65 -0.92
CA GLN A 340 -17.76 1.82 -1.70
C GLN A 340 -19.00 2.03 -0.82
N VAL A 341 -19.10 1.33 0.31
CA VAL A 341 -20.16 1.58 1.29
C VAL A 341 -20.09 3.02 1.80
N PHE A 342 -18.89 3.49 2.13
CA PHE A 342 -18.66 4.81 2.69
C PHE A 342 -18.96 5.91 1.65
N SER A 343 -18.48 5.76 0.41
CA SER A 343 -18.76 6.70 -0.69
C SER A 343 -20.24 6.80 -1.03
N GLN A 344 -21.00 5.72 -0.81
CA GLN A 344 -22.45 5.65 -1.04
C GLN A 344 -23.29 6.03 0.19
N ASN A 345 -22.68 6.50 1.28
CA ASN A 345 -23.36 6.81 2.54
C ASN A 345 -24.18 5.64 3.11
N LYS A 346 -23.66 4.41 2.96
CA LYS A 346 -24.33 3.17 3.42
C LYS A 346 -23.81 2.64 4.77
N LEU A 347 -22.85 3.34 5.37
CA LEU A 347 -22.51 3.15 6.78
C LEU A 347 -23.62 3.78 7.63
N MET A 348 -24.38 2.97 8.36
CA MET A 348 -25.45 3.47 9.23
C MET A 348 -24.91 3.78 10.61
N GLU A 349 -25.39 4.86 11.22
CA GLU A 349 -25.11 5.23 12.61
C GLU A 349 -26.41 5.34 13.40
N ASP A 350 -26.48 4.67 14.55
CA ASP A 350 -27.46 5.00 15.59
C ASP A 350 -26.85 6.01 16.57
N LYS A 351 -27.39 7.24 16.53
CA LYS A 351 -26.91 8.35 17.35
C LYS A 351 -27.14 8.12 18.85
N ALA A 352 -28.14 7.34 19.24
CA ALA A 352 -28.47 7.13 20.64
C ALA A 352 -27.50 6.16 21.32
N SER A 353 -27.18 5.06 20.66
CA SER A 353 -26.26 4.02 21.16
C SER A 353 -24.80 4.23 20.75
N SER A 354 -24.55 5.12 19.79
CA SER A 354 -23.26 5.30 19.14
C SER A 354 -22.74 4.06 18.38
N PHE A 355 -23.61 3.07 18.12
CA PHE A 355 -23.29 1.98 17.20
C PHE A 355 -23.28 2.47 15.76
N ALA A 356 -22.40 1.90 14.96
CA ALA A 356 -22.42 2.02 13.52
C ALA A 356 -22.35 0.63 12.89
N CYS A 357 -22.90 0.47 11.69
CA CYS A 357 -22.97 -0.83 11.05
C CYS A 357 -22.97 -0.69 9.54
N PHE A 358 -22.27 -1.60 8.86
CA PHE A 358 -22.35 -1.74 7.40
C PHE A 358 -22.46 -3.20 6.97
N ASN A 359 -23.06 -3.41 5.80
CA ASN A 359 -23.12 -4.72 5.17
C ASN A 359 -21.82 -4.99 4.40
N THR A 360 -21.18 -6.13 4.68
CA THR A 360 -19.88 -6.51 4.08
C THR A 360 -19.97 -6.94 2.62
N GLY A 361 -21.17 -7.14 2.08
CA GLY A 361 -21.41 -7.71 0.75
C GLY A 361 -21.25 -9.24 0.69
N LEU A 362 -20.68 -9.86 1.74
CA LEU A 362 -20.55 -11.31 1.87
C LEU A 362 -21.81 -11.93 2.47
N LYS A 363 -21.99 -13.21 2.13
CA LYS A 363 -23.11 -14.03 2.57
C LYS A 363 -22.61 -15.25 3.34
N THR A 364 -23.42 -15.74 4.28
CA THR A 364 -23.24 -17.08 4.87
C THR A 364 -23.57 -18.19 3.87
N GLU A 365 -23.35 -19.45 4.23
CA GLU A 365 -23.81 -20.62 3.45
C GLU A 365 -25.35 -20.65 3.26
N SER A 366 -26.10 -20.07 4.19
CA SER A 366 -27.56 -19.90 4.13
C SER A 366 -28.02 -18.66 3.35
N TYR A 367 -27.11 -17.94 2.69
CA TYR A 367 -27.36 -16.68 1.97
C TYR A 367 -27.82 -15.49 2.84
N GLU A 368 -27.55 -15.54 4.15
CA GLU A 368 -27.79 -14.41 5.06
C GLU A 368 -26.67 -13.37 4.93
N ASP A 369 -27.02 -12.08 5.02
CA ASP A 369 -26.04 -11.00 5.00
C ASP A 369 -25.12 -11.02 6.22
N ILE A 370 -23.84 -10.75 5.99
CA ILE A 370 -22.86 -10.55 7.06
C ILE A 370 -22.61 -9.05 7.22
N TYR A 371 -22.83 -8.57 8.44
CA TYR A 371 -22.64 -7.18 8.83
C TYR A 371 -21.40 -7.01 9.68
N ALA A 372 -20.74 -5.86 9.54
CA ALA A 372 -19.67 -5.41 10.41
C ALA A 372 -20.22 -4.41 11.43
N ILE A 373 -20.15 -4.76 12.71
CA ILE A 373 -20.64 -3.93 13.81
C ILE A 373 -19.48 -3.11 14.36
N LEU A 374 -19.70 -1.81 14.51
CA LEU A 374 -18.73 -0.83 14.94
C LEU A 374 -19.28 -0.02 16.11
N GLN A 375 -18.39 0.52 16.93
CA GLN A 375 -18.72 1.50 17.97
C GLN A 375 -18.01 2.81 17.63
N LYS A 376 -18.71 3.94 17.69
CA LYS A 376 -18.08 5.24 17.57
C LYS A 376 -17.09 5.46 18.71
N SER A 377 -15.85 5.82 18.37
CA SER A 377 -14.81 6.08 19.36
C SER A 377 -15.12 7.36 20.12
N SER A 378 -15.17 7.27 21.46
CA SER A 378 -15.17 8.44 22.35
C SER A 378 -13.75 8.82 22.79
N ASP A 379 -12.75 7.97 22.53
CA ASP A 379 -11.37 8.21 22.92
C ASP A 379 -10.64 9.04 21.87
N LYS A 380 -10.31 10.29 22.23
CA LYS A 380 -9.55 11.22 21.39
C LYS A 380 -8.10 10.79 21.12
N SER A 381 -7.62 9.71 21.75
CA SER A 381 -6.32 9.11 21.46
C SER A 381 -6.35 8.19 20.23
N ILE A 382 -7.53 7.68 19.86
CA ILE A 382 -7.75 6.85 18.69
C ILE A 382 -8.09 7.78 17.52
N PRO A 383 -7.26 7.82 16.45
CA PRO A 383 -7.52 8.71 15.32
C PRO A 383 -8.71 8.24 14.48
N GLN A 384 -8.99 6.94 14.44
CA GLN A 384 -10.13 6.38 13.73
C GLN A 384 -11.46 6.73 14.42
N PRO A 385 -12.50 7.14 13.67
CA PRO A 385 -13.82 7.45 14.21
C PRO A 385 -14.55 6.23 14.77
N TYR A 386 -14.26 5.01 14.31
CA TYR A 386 -14.94 3.80 14.76
C TYR A 386 -13.96 2.73 15.26
N ILE A 387 -14.45 1.91 16.19
CA ILE A 387 -13.77 0.75 16.74
C ILE A 387 -14.57 -0.49 16.34
N PHE A 388 -13.91 -1.43 15.68
CA PHE A 388 -14.52 -2.68 15.25
C PHE A 388 -14.93 -3.57 16.44
N GLN A 389 -16.18 -4.05 16.44
CA GLN A 389 -16.72 -4.92 17.49
C GLN A 389 -16.83 -6.38 17.06
N GLY A 390 -17.13 -6.66 15.80
CA GLY A 390 -17.24 -8.01 15.27
C GLY A 390 -18.10 -8.10 14.01
N PHE A 391 -18.11 -9.29 13.41
CA PHE A 391 -19.00 -9.64 12.30
C PHE A 391 -20.17 -10.48 12.79
N SER A 392 -21.37 -10.26 12.22
CA SER A 392 -22.56 -11.06 12.56
C SER A 392 -23.61 -11.01 11.45
N THR A 393 -24.47 -12.04 11.40
CA THR A 393 -25.76 -11.95 10.71
C THR A 393 -26.77 -11.15 11.55
N ALA A 394 -27.82 -10.65 10.92
CA ALA A 394 -28.92 -9.99 11.61
C ALA A 394 -29.71 -11.00 12.47
N GLY A 395 -29.99 -10.66 13.73
CA GLY A 395 -30.84 -11.45 14.62
C GLY A 395 -30.19 -12.66 15.31
N SER A 396 -28.91 -12.96 15.03
CA SER A 396 -28.16 -13.97 15.81
C SER A 396 -27.87 -13.49 17.24
N GLN A 397 -27.56 -14.42 18.15
CA GLN A 397 -27.25 -14.05 19.54
C GLN A 397 -26.00 -13.15 19.65
N GLY A 398 -25.98 -12.27 20.65
CA GLY A 398 -24.88 -11.32 20.85
C GLY A 398 -24.98 -10.14 19.87
N LEU A 399 -23.97 -9.96 19.02
CA LEU A 399 -23.87 -8.82 18.11
C LEU A 399 -25.02 -8.76 17.08
N GLY A 400 -25.60 -9.90 16.70
CA GLY A 400 -26.72 -9.93 15.75
C GLY A 400 -27.99 -9.25 16.25
N LYS A 401 -28.22 -9.25 17.58
CA LYS A 401 -29.32 -8.49 18.21
C LYS A 401 -29.11 -6.99 18.07
N ILE A 402 -27.87 -6.52 18.23
CA ILE A 402 -27.52 -5.10 18.06
C ILE A 402 -27.91 -4.63 16.65
N VAL A 403 -27.66 -5.46 15.63
CA VAL A 403 -28.00 -5.12 14.23
C VAL A 403 -29.50 -4.87 14.05
N VAL A 404 -30.37 -5.70 14.63
CA VAL A 404 -31.84 -5.56 14.47
C VAL A 404 -32.47 -4.57 15.44
N GLU A 405 -31.87 -4.35 16.62
CA GLU A 405 -32.37 -3.42 17.63
C GLU A 405 -32.07 -1.95 17.28
N HIS A 406 -30.94 -1.69 16.60
CA HIS A 406 -30.47 -0.33 16.34
C HIS A 406 -30.64 0.17 14.90
N PHE A 407 -30.87 -0.72 13.93
CA PHE A 407 -30.93 -0.32 12.51
C PHE A 407 -32.23 -0.80 11.84
N ASN A 408 -33.08 0.16 11.46
CA ASN A 408 -34.24 -0.06 10.62
C ASN A 408 -34.39 1.09 9.61
N PRO A 409 -34.24 0.85 8.29
CA PRO A 409 -33.93 -0.43 7.66
C PRO A 409 -32.52 -0.95 8.03
N LEU A 410 -32.25 -2.23 7.75
CA LEU A 410 -30.90 -2.78 7.90
C LEU A 410 -29.91 -2.13 6.90
N PRO A 411 -28.61 -2.07 7.21
CA PRO A 411 -27.61 -1.52 6.30
C PRO A 411 -27.61 -2.20 4.94
N LEU A 412 -27.67 -1.40 3.88
CA LEU A 412 -27.65 -1.88 2.50
C LEU A 412 -26.22 -2.24 2.08
N LYS A 413 -26.08 -3.27 1.24
CA LYS A 413 -24.79 -3.60 0.61
C LYS A 413 -24.35 -2.52 -0.38
N ALA A 414 -23.04 -2.46 -0.64
CA ALA A 414 -22.49 -1.66 -1.74
C ALA A 414 -23.16 -2.01 -3.08
N SER A 415 -23.40 -1.00 -3.91
CA SER A 415 -23.90 -1.15 -5.28
C SER A 415 -22.76 -0.84 -6.25
N TYR A 416 -22.63 -1.62 -7.31
CA TYR A 416 -21.60 -1.40 -8.34
C TYR A 416 -22.22 -1.15 -9.72
N LEU A 417 -23.28 -1.89 -10.04
CA LEU A 417 -23.94 -1.86 -11.33
C LEU A 417 -24.91 -0.68 -11.41
N THR A 418 -24.90 -0.01 -12.56
CA THR A 418 -25.83 1.07 -12.92
C THR A 418 -26.80 0.63 -14.02
N SER A 419 -26.37 -0.29 -14.89
CA SER A 419 -27.16 -0.81 -15.99
C SER A 419 -26.81 -2.28 -16.29
N ASN A 420 -27.62 -2.95 -17.11
CA ASN A 420 -27.31 -4.31 -17.57
C ASN A 420 -26.08 -4.35 -18.49
N ASP A 421 -25.77 -3.24 -19.16
CA ASP A 421 -24.61 -3.14 -20.05
C ASP A 421 -23.27 -3.16 -19.29
N ASP A 422 -23.31 -2.99 -17.96
CA ASP A 422 -22.15 -3.15 -17.07
C ASP A 422 -21.77 -4.63 -16.87
N LEU A 423 -22.66 -5.56 -17.20
CA LEU A 423 -22.47 -7.01 -17.03
C LEU A 423 -22.23 -7.76 -18.33
N ILE A 424 -22.82 -7.31 -19.43
CA ILE A 424 -22.90 -8.08 -20.67
C ILE A 424 -22.14 -7.34 -21.77
N PHE A 425 -21.16 -8.01 -22.37
CA PHE A 425 -20.47 -7.51 -23.55
C PHE A 425 -21.41 -7.54 -24.76
N ASN A 426 -21.56 -6.41 -25.45
CA ASN A 426 -22.28 -6.35 -26.71
C ASN A 426 -21.36 -6.78 -27.88
N ALA A 427 -21.57 -8.00 -28.35
CA ALA A 427 -20.87 -8.61 -29.49
C ALA A 427 -20.95 -7.81 -30.81
N ASN A 428 -21.96 -6.95 -30.97
CA ASN A 428 -22.17 -6.17 -32.18
C ASN A 428 -21.44 -4.81 -32.15
N SER A 429 -20.79 -4.47 -31.04
CA SER A 429 -20.04 -3.23 -30.90
C SER A 429 -18.58 -3.42 -31.28
N ASP A 430 -17.99 -2.41 -31.93
CA ASP A 430 -16.57 -2.40 -32.23
C ASP A 430 -15.73 -2.15 -30.97
N ILE A 431 -14.52 -2.71 -30.94
CA ILE A 431 -13.51 -2.43 -29.91
C ILE A 431 -12.38 -1.62 -30.54
N HIS A 432 -12.24 -0.36 -30.15
CA HIS A 432 -11.11 0.49 -30.50
C HIS A 432 -10.04 0.39 -29.43
N THR A 433 -8.91 -0.25 -29.74
CA THR A 433 -7.87 -0.54 -28.75
C THR A 433 -6.71 0.44 -28.86
N ASP A 434 -6.24 0.99 -27.73
CA ASP A 434 -5.01 1.80 -27.69
C ASP A 434 -3.77 0.89 -27.65
N TYR A 435 -3.38 0.38 -28.82
CA TYR A 435 -2.22 -0.50 -28.97
C TYR A 435 -0.92 0.17 -28.54
N HIS A 436 -0.79 1.49 -28.73
CA HIS A 436 0.42 2.21 -28.39
C HIS A 436 0.61 2.25 -26.88
N HIS A 437 -0.43 2.66 -26.15
CA HIS A 437 -0.42 2.65 -24.68
C HIS A 437 -0.23 1.25 -24.11
N ILE A 438 -0.90 0.23 -24.68
CA ILE A 438 -0.77 -1.15 -24.20
C ILE A 438 0.66 -1.68 -24.39
N ILE A 439 1.24 -1.49 -25.58
CA ILE A 439 2.52 -2.11 -25.93
C ILE A 439 3.70 -1.34 -25.33
N LEU A 440 3.66 0.00 -25.33
CA LEU A 440 4.80 0.80 -24.88
C LEU A 440 4.79 1.11 -23.39
N ASP A 441 3.61 1.29 -22.78
CA ASP A 441 3.53 1.70 -21.37
C ASP A 441 3.24 0.53 -20.41
N ASN A 442 2.84 -0.64 -20.94
CA ASN A 442 2.39 -1.78 -20.14
C ASN A 442 2.98 -3.12 -20.62
N LEU A 443 4.20 -3.08 -21.18
CA LEU A 443 4.86 -4.26 -21.73
C LEU A 443 5.11 -5.33 -20.64
N ASP A 444 5.28 -4.90 -19.40
CA ASP A 444 5.46 -5.75 -18.22
C ASP A 444 4.26 -6.63 -17.87
N ARG A 445 3.09 -6.35 -18.45
CA ARG A 445 1.85 -7.12 -18.25
C ARG A 445 1.66 -8.26 -19.26
N PHE A 446 2.47 -8.32 -20.30
CA PHE A 446 2.44 -9.44 -21.24
C PHE A 446 3.13 -10.69 -20.66
N PRO A 447 2.72 -11.89 -21.09
CA PRO A 447 3.39 -13.12 -20.65
C PRO A 447 4.85 -13.15 -21.13
N ILE A 448 5.78 -13.51 -20.24
CA ILE A 448 7.21 -13.54 -20.55
C ILE A 448 7.52 -14.48 -21.72
N ASP A 449 6.90 -15.67 -21.76
CA ASP A 449 7.13 -16.64 -22.85
C ASP A 449 6.63 -16.13 -24.21
N PHE A 450 5.54 -15.38 -24.20
CA PHE A 450 5.03 -14.71 -25.39
C PHE A 450 6.03 -13.66 -25.89
N LEU A 451 6.47 -12.77 -25.00
CA LEU A 451 7.49 -11.77 -25.35
C LEU A 451 8.77 -12.43 -25.86
N LYS A 452 9.22 -13.51 -25.22
CA LYS A 452 10.43 -14.27 -25.59
C LYS A 452 10.37 -14.80 -27.00
N THR A 453 9.20 -15.27 -27.43
CA THR A 453 8.97 -15.74 -28.80
C THR A 453 9.11 -14.60 -29.80
N LEU A 454 8.55 -13.44 -29.50
CA LEU A 454 8.56 -12.28 -30.40
C LEU A 454 9.91 -11.55 -30.46
N VAL A 455 10.61 -11.42 -29.33
CA VAL A 455 11.91 -10.73 -29.30
C VAL A 455 13.06 -11.57 -29.81
N ARG A 456 12.89 -12.89 -29.97
CA ARG A 456 13.95 -13.84 -30.38
C ARG A 456 14.78 -13.40 -31.59
N PRO A 457 14.20 -12.82 -32.67
CA PRO A 457 14.97 -12.33 -33.82
C PRO A 457 15.82 -11.09 -33.52
N PHE A 458 15.54 -10.37 -32.43
CA PHE A 458 16.12 -9.07 -32.09
C PHE A 458 17.09 -9.21 -30.90
N LYS A 459 18.40 -9.23 -31.21
CA LYS A 459 19.46 -9.60 -30.24
C LYS A 459 19.47 -8.76 -28.96
N GLU A 460 19.31 -7.45 -29.08
CA GLU A 460 19.38 -6.53 -27.94
C GLU A 460 18.17 -6.71 -27.01
N GLU A 461 16.97 -6.74 -27.57
CA GLU A 461 15.71 -6.95 -26.88
C GLU A 461 15.66 -8.32 -26.20
N ASN A 462 16.08 -9.38 -26.90
CA ASN A 462 16.19 -10.71 -26.33
C ASN A 462 17.15 -10.74 -25.12
N ARG A 463 18.31 -10.06 -25.21
CA ARG A 463 19.25 -9.97 -24.09
C ARG A 463 18.68 -9.23 -22.88
N ILE A 464 17.85 -8.21 -23.09
CA ILE A 464 17.16 -7.51 -22.00
C ILE A 464 16.10 -8.42 -21.37
N LEU A 465 15.31 -9.13 -22.18
CA LEU A 465 14.29 -10.02 -21.66
C LEU A 465 14.89 -11.19 -20.85
N GLU A 466 16.02 -11.74 -21.27
CA GLU A 466 16.75 -12.75 -20.47
C GLU A 466 17.24 -12.21 -19.12
N GLN A 467 17.55 -10.91 -19.02
CA GLN A 467 17.88 -10.27 -17.75
C GLN A 467 16.64 -10.11 -16.87
N ILE A 468 15.50 -9.74 -17.47
CA ILE A 468 14.21 -9.61 -16.79
C ILE A 468 13.80 -10.95 -16.16
N GLU A 469 13.97 -12.06 -16.88
CA GLU A 469 13.60 -13.41 -16.43
C GLU A 469 14.42 -13.87 -15.20
N LYS A 470 15.69 -13.48 -15.14
CA LYS A 470 16.61 -13.84 -14.04
C LYS A 470 16.56 -12.88 -12.85
N GLU A 471 15.96 -11.70 -13.02
CA GLU A 471 15.94 -10.65 -12.02
C GLU A 471 14.89 -10.92 -10.93
N LYS A 472 15.32 -10.88 -9.66
CA LYS A 472 14.46 -11.09 -8.49
C LYS A 472 13.94 -9.79 -7.89
N SER A 473 14.68 -8.70 -8.07
CA SER A 473 14.32 -7.38 -7.57
C SER A 473 13.25 -6.75 -8.46
N ALA A 474 12.05 -6.55 -7.91
CA ALA A 474 10.94 -5.87 -8.60
C ALA A 474 11.37 -4.49 -9.14
N PHE A 475 12.15 -3.72 -8.36
CA PHE A 475 12.65 -2.41 -8.78
C PHE A 475 13.64 -2.47 -9.95
N THR A 476 14.47 -3.52 -10.01
CA THR A 476 15.40 -3.68 -11.14
C THR A 476 14.65 -4.19 -12.37
N LYS A 477 13.67 -5.08 -12.17
CA LYS A 477 12.80 -5.61 -13.21
C LYS A 477 12.03 -4.49 -13.91
N ASP A 478 11.42 -3.59 -13.15
CA ASP A 478 10.77 -2.37 -13.64
C ASP A 478 11.69 -1.53 -14.53
N LYS A 479 12.93 -1.26 -14.07
CA LYS A 479 13.93 -0.55 -14.88
C LYS A 479 14.35 -1.27 -16.16
N LEU A 480 14.35 -2.60 -16.15
CA LEU A 480 14.67 -3.41 -17.33
C LEU A 480 13.50 -3.39 -18.33
N PHE A 481 12.25 -3.45 -17.84
CA PHE A 481 11.07 -3.23 -18.68
C PHE A 481 11.07 -1.85 -19.31
N SER A 482 11.33 -0.78 -18.54
CA SER A 482 11.46 0.57 -19.11
C SER A 482 12.58 0.69 -20.15
N LYS A 483 13.60 -0.18 -20.08
CA LYS A 483 14.64 -0.25 -21.10
C LYS A 483 14.12 -1.00 -22.34
N LEU A 484 13.41 -2.10 -22.15
CA LEU A 484 12.82 -2.89 -23.23
C LEU A 484 11.76 -2.09 -24.00
N GLU A 485 10.89 -1.35 -23.31
CA GLU A 485 9.88 -0.46 -23.89
C GLU A 485 10.51 0.55 -24.85
N LYS A 486 11.62 1.20 -24.45
CA LYS A 486 12.37 2.13 -25.31
C LYS A 486 13.07 1.47 -26.50
N LEU A 487 13.35 0.17 -26.43
CA LEU A 487 13.87 -0.58 -27.57
C LEU A 487 12.73 -0.92 -28.54
N VAL A 488 11.58 -1.36 -28.02
CA VAL A 488 10.36 -1.63 -28.79
C VAL A 488 9.89 -0.37 -29.51
N GLU A 489 9.86 0.79 -28.84
CA GLU A 489 9.49 2.09 -29.42
C GLU A 489 10.34 2.47 -30.64
N LYS A 490 11.60 2.04 -30.68
CA LYS A 490 12.54 2.31 -31.78
C LYS A 490 12.56 1.23 -32.86
N ASN A 491 11.83 0.14 -32.65
CA ASN A 491 11.87 -1.04 -33.51
C ASN A 491 10.48 -1.30 -34.09
N ASP A 492 10.19 -0.65 -35.23
CA ASP A 492 8.89 -0.72 -35.91
C ASP A 492 8.44 -2.15 -36.22
N ASN A 493 9.38 -3.04 -36.55
CA ASN A 493 9.09 -4.44 -36.84
C ASN A 493 8.61 -5.19 -35.59
N LEU A 494 9.31 -5.02 -34.46
CA LEU A 494 8.92 -5.66 -33.21
C LEU A 494 7.59 -5.09 -32.68
N PHE A 495 7.39 -3.77 -32.76
CA PHE A 495 6.12 -3.14 -32.42
C PHE A 495 4.97 -3.70 -33.27
N THR A 496 5.18 -3.84 -34.58
CA THR A 496 4.19 -4.40 -35.51
C THR A 496 3.87 -5.86 -35.17
N TYR A 497 4.86 -6.68 -34.81
CA TYR A 497 4.62 -8.06 -34.39
C TYR A 497 3.82 -8.14 -33.09
N LEU A 498 4.16 -7.33 -32.08
CA LEU A 498 3.41 -7.24 -30.83
C LEU A 498 1.95 -6.84 -31.09
N ARG A 499 1.74 -5.84 -31.95
CA ARG A 499 0.40 -5.38 -32.33
C ARG A 499 -0.42 -6.47 -33.02
N ILE A 500 0.12 -7.09 -34.08
CA ILE A 500 -0.60 -8.14 -34.83
C ILE A 500 -0.94 -9.33 -33.91
N SER A 501 -0.02 -9.73 -33.04
CA SER A 501 -0.28 -10.79 -32.07
C SER A 501 -1.37 -10.40 -31.07
N LEU A 502 -1.36 -9.18 -30.56
CA LEU A 502 -2.41 -8.69 -29.67
C LEU A 502 -3.78 -8.61 -30.38
N GLU A 503 -3.82 -8.12 -31.62
CA GLU A 503 -5.04 -8.12 -32.45
C GLU A 503 -5.61 -9.53 -32.64
N ALA A 504 -4.75 -10.53 -32.86
CA ALA A 504 -5.16 -11.93 -32.96
C ALA A 504 -5.73 -12.47 -31.64
N SER A 505 -5.09 -12.15 -30.50
CA SER A 505 -5.59 -12.53 -29.17
C SER A 505 -6.92 -11.86 -28.84
N ILE A 506 -7.10 -10.57 -29.14
CA ILE A 506 -8.38 -9.86 -28.95
C ILE A 506 -9.46 -10.49 -29.83
N SER A 507 -9.14 -10.81 -31.09
CA SER A 507 -10.08 -11.47 -31.98
C SER A 507 -10.50 -12.85 -31.47
N LYS A 508 -9.58 -13.62 -30.86
CA LYS A 508 -9.92 -14.89 -30.18
C LYS A 508 -10.83 -14.63 -28.97
N ALA A 509 -10.52 -13.64 -28.15
CA ALA A 509 -11.32 -13.26 -26.98
C ALA A 509 -12.77 -12.93 -27.34
N ILE A 510 -12.98 -12.13 -28.40
CA ILE A 510 -14.33 -11.80 -28.89
C ILE A 510 -15.08 -13.07 -29.31
N ARG A 511 -14.42 -14.00 -30.02
CA ARG A 511 -15.05 -15.30 -30.37
C ARG A 511 -15.41 -16.13 -29.14
N MET A 512 -14.56 -16.15 -28.11
CA MET A 512 -14.83 -16.85 -26.84
C MET A 512 -16.04 -16.26 -26.12
N VAL A 513 -16.17 -14.95 -26.10
CA VAL A 513 -17.29 -14.24 -25.47
C VAL A 513 -18.59 -14.42 -26.26
N ASN A 514 -18.51 -14.42 -27.59
CA ASN A 514 -19.67 -14.72 -28.44
C ASN A 514 -20.17 -16.15 -28.27
N TYR A 515 -19.28 -17.08 -27.97
CA TYR A 515 -19.65 -18.46 -27.66
C TYR A 515 -20.26 -18.61 -26.27
N ASP A 516 -19.65 -17.99 -25.24
CA ASP A 516 -20.16 -17.95 -23.87
C ASP A 516 -19.95 -16.56 -23.27
N TYR A 517 -21.05 -15.82 -23.06
CA TYR A 517 -21.03 -14.46 -22.56
C TYR A 517 -20.35 -14.33 -21.19
N ARG A 518 -20.29 -15.42 -20.40
CA ARG A 518 -19.64 -15.46 -19.08
C ARG A 518 -18.12 -15.35 -19.17
N ASN A 519 -17.54 -15.48 -20.36
CA ASN A 519 -16.13 -15.20 -20.58
C ASN A 519 -15.79 -13.71 -20.48
N ALA A 520 -16.76 -12.80 -20.65
CA ALA A 520 -16.55 -11.40 -20.31
C ALA A 520 -16.87 -11.19 -18.82
N LEU A 521 -15.88 -10.75 -18.04
CA LEU A 521 -16.08 -10.51 -16.62
C LEU A 521 -16.32 -9.02 -16.35
N PRO A 522 -17.30 -8.65 -15.51
CA PRO A 522 -17.46 -7.28 -15.08
C PRO A 522 -16.32 -6.90 -14.11
N SER A 523 -15.92 -5.64 -14.15
CA SER A 523 -14.79 -5.09 -13.41
C SER A 523 -15.18 -3.75 -12.85
N PHE A 524 -14.96 -3.54 -11.55
CA PHE A 524 -15.16 -2.24 -10.93
C PHE A 524 -13.83 -1.65 -10.52
N PHE A 525 -13.57 -0.40 -10.91
CA PHE A 525 -12.37 0.35 -10.54
C PHE A 525 -12.72 1.39 -9.45
N PRO A 526 -12.44 1.13 -8.15
CA PRO A 526 -12.90 1.98 -7.04
C PRO A 526 -12.43 3.43 -7.14
N THR A 527 -11.19 3.65 -7.60
CA THR A 527 -10.61 5.00 -7.69
C THR A 527 -11.32 5.90 -8.71
N ARG A 528 -11.77 5.32 -9.84
CA ARG A 528 -12.50 6.05 -10.89
C ARG A 528 -14.01 5.95 -10.70
N ASN A 529 -14.49 5.04 -9.86
CA ASN A 529 -15.91 4.68 -9.72
C ASN A 529 -16.53 4.32 -11.09
N VAL A 530 -15.81 3.54 -11.88
CA VAL A 530 -16.19 3.16 -13.26
C VAL A 530 -16.35 1.65 -13.35
N MET A 531 -17.40 1.23 -14.07
CA MET A 531 -17.58 -0.14 -14.53
C MET A 531 -16.88 -0.36 -15.87
N SER A 532 -16.25 -1.52 -16.02
CA SER A 532 -15.58 -1.97 -17.22
C SER A 532 -15.86 -3.45 -17.43
N LEU A 533 -15.61 -3.94 -18.64
CA LEU A 533 -15.62 -5.38 -18.93
C LEU A 533 -14.19 -5.87 -19.17
N MET A 534 -13.97 -7.14 -18.92
CA MET A 534 -12.68 -7.80 -18.99
C MET A 534 -12.76 -8.98 -19.93
N LEU A 535 -12.04 -8.91 -21.06
CA LEU A 535 -11.99 -9.97 -22.05
C LEU A 535 -10.73 -10.84 -21.88
N PRO A 536 -10.84 -12.18 -21.93
CA PRO A 536 -9.72 -13.08 -21.68
C PRO A 536 -8.76 -13.07 -22.87
N LEU A 537 -7.47 -12.79 -22.61
CA LEU A 537 -6.43 -12.84 -23.64
C LEU A 537 -5.58 -14.10 -23.48
N GLU A 538 -5.52 -14.85 -24.57
CA GLU A 538 -4.65 -16.02 -24.72
C GLU A 538 -3.57 -15.70 -25.75
N PHE A 539 -2.31 -15.88 -25.36
CA PHE A 539 -1.14 -15.60 -26.20
C PHE A 539 -0.40 -16.88 -26.65
N SER A 540 -0.84 -18.03 -26.16
CA SER A 540 -0.23 -19.33 -26.41
C SER A 540 -1.29 -20.39 -26.74
N ASN A 541 -0.86 -21.51 -27.30
CA ASN A 541 -1.75 -22.60 -27.75
C ASN A 541 -2.23 -23.52 -26.61
N ASN A 542 -1.92 -23.19 -25.35
CA ASN A 542 -2.27 -24.03 -24.21
C ASN A 542 -3.70 -23.77 -23.69
N ASP A 543 -4.48 -22.93 -24.37
CA ASP A 543 -5.83 -22.51 -24.01
C ASP A 543 -5.94 -21.99 -22.55
N GLU A 544 -4.86 -21.36 -22.05
CA GLU A 544 -4.86 -20.68 -20.77
C GLU A 544 -4.90 -19.17 -20.96
N VAL A 545 -5.78 -18.51 -20.22
CA VAL A 545 -5.86 -17.05 -20.16
C VAL A 545 -4.66 -16.53 -19.37
N GLN A 546 -3.86 -15.66 -19.97
CA GLN A 546 -2.61 -15.17 -19.37
C GLN A 546 -2.67 -13.67 -19.05
N ALA A 547 -3.51 -12.92 -19.76
CA ALA A 547 -3.84 -11.54 -19.44
C ALA A 547 -5.30 -11.27 -19.80
N VAL A 548 -5.74 -10.04 -19.59
CA VAL A 548 -7.11 -9.62 -19.87
C VAL A 548 -7.10 -8.24 -20.51
N LEU A 549 -7.93 -8.03 -21.53
CA LEU A 549 -8.19 -6.70 -22.07
C LEU A 549 -9.28 -6.02 -21.25
N LEU A 550 -8.97 -4.87 -20.66
CA LEU A 550 -9.95 -4.00 -20.01
C LEU A 550 -10.62 -3.14 -21.07
N ILE A 551 -11.94 -3.25 -21.19
CA ILE A 551 -12.74 -2.46 -22.12
C ILE A 551 -13.77 -1.60 -21.38
N GLU A 552 -13.96 -0.38 -21.84
CA GLU A 552 -14.96 0.55 -21.33
C GLU A 552 -15.92 0.94 -22.45
N ARG A 553 -17.22 0.95 -22.17
CA ARG A 553 -18.21 1.37 -23.16
C ARG A 553 -18.15 2.89 -23.31
N THR A 554 -18.07 3.34 -24.55
CA THR A 554 -18.07 4.75 -24.91
C THR A 554 -19.51 5.27 -25.09
N PRO A 555 -19.75 6.59 -25.02
CA PRO A 555 -21.08 7.17 -25.27
C PRO A 555 -21.67 6.87 -26.65
N SER A 556 -20.82 6.55 -27.65
CA SER A 556 -21.30 6.17 -28.99
C SER A 556 -21.82 4.73 -29.07
N GLY A 557 -21.62 3.92 -28.03
CA GLY A 557 -22.02 2.51 -27.97
C GLY A 557 -20.92 1.52 -28.35
N ASN A 558 -19.77 2.00 -28.86
CA ASN A 558 -18.57 1.18 -29.07
C ASN A 558 -17.78 0.99 -27.77
N TYR A 559 -16.82 0.07 -27.76
CA TYR A 559 -15.90 -0.12 -26.65
C TYR A 559 -14.53 0.48 -26.94
N GLN A 560 -13.90 1.05 -25.90
CA GLN A 560 -12.50 1.42 -25.89
C GLN A 560 -11.72 0.35 -25.13
N GLY A 561 -10.76 -0.30 -25.80
CA GLY A 561 -9.74 -1.13 -25.16
C GLY A 561 -8.72 -0.24 -24.47
N GLN A 562 -8.83 -0.11 -23.16
CA GLN A 562 -8.07 0.84 -22.35
C GLN A 562 -6.65 0.34 -22.09
N THR A 563 -6.53 -0.89 -21.62
CA THR A 563 -5.23 -1.48 -21.24
C THR A 563 -5.35 -3.00 -21.13
N ILE A 564 -4.24 -3.69 -20.92
CA ILE A 564 -4.25 -5.08 -20.47
C ILE A 564 -3.95 -5.16 -18.97
N LEU A 565 -4.49 -6.16 -18.29
CA LEU A 565 -4.32 -6.40 -16.87
C LEU A 565 -3.76 -7.80 -16.63
N THR A 566 -2.95 -7.94 -15.57
CA THR A 566 -2.55 -9.27 -15.07
C THR A 566 -3.74 -9.95 -14.40
N LEU A 567 -3.74 -11.28 -14.33
CA LEU A 567 -4.82 -12.04 -13.70
C LEU A 567 -5.06 -11.62 -12.23
N LYS A 568 -4.00 -11.28 -11.49
CA LYS A 568 -4.09 -10.79 -10.11
C LYS A 568 -4.85 -9.46 -10.02
N GLN A 569 -4.54 -8.52 -10.91
CA GLN A 569 -5.24 -7.23 -11.00
C GLN A 569 -6.72 -7.44 -11.35
N CYS A 570 -6.99 -8.34 -12.31
CA CYS A 570 -8.36 -8.67 -12.73
C CYS A 570 -9.18 -9.28 -11.60
N TYR A 571 -8.55 -10.20 -10.83
CA TYR A 571 -9.21 -10.88 -9.72
C TYR A 571 -9.73 -9.89 -8.69
N VAL A 572 -8.89 -8.93 -8.30
CA VAL A 572 -9.25 -7.90 -7.32
C VAL A 572 -10.49 -7.14 -7.76
N ASN A 573 -10.53 -6.68 -9.02
CA ASN A 573 -11.62 -5.83 -9.50
C ASN A 573 -12.92 -6.61 -9.76
N ALA A 574 -12.83 -7.82 -10.32
CA ALA A 574 -14.00 -8.65 -10.59
C ALA A 574 -14.65 -9.17 -9.30
N ARG A 575 -13.83 -9.55 -8.30
CA ARG A 575 -14.33 -10.14 -7.06
C ARG A 575 -15.19 -9.17 -6.24
N LEU A 576 -15.04 -7.85 -6.42
CA LEU A 576 -15.91 -6.86 -5.78
C LEU A 576 -17.38 -7.01 -6.18
N ILE A 577 -17.63 -7.45 -7.41
CA ILE A 577 -18.97 -7.52 -8.00
C ILE A 577 -19.64 -8.86 -7.69
N SER A 578 -18.91 -9.96 -7.87
CA SER A 578 -19.43 -11.31 -7.64
C SER A 578 -18.32 -12.30 -7.25
N PRO A 579 -18.68 -13.44 -6.64
CA PRO A 579 -17.78 -14.60 -6.56
C PRO A 579 -17.31 -15.01 -7.96
N LEU A 580 -16.08 -15.51 -8.05
CA LEU A 580 -15.42 -15.86 -9.32
C LEU A 580 -15.30 -17.38 -9.54
N GLU A 581 -16.07 -18.16 -8.76
CA GLU A 581 -16.23 -19.59 -8.97
C GLU A 581 -16.70 -19.86 -10.40
N ASN A 582 -16.06 -20.82 -11.09
CA ASN A 582 -16.33 -21.20 -12.48
C ASN A 582 -15.98 -20.14 -13.53
N SER A 583 -15.21 -19.11 -13.19
CA SER A 583 -14.56 -18.23 -14.16
C SER A 583 -13.15 -18.72 -14.51
N PHE A 584 -12.52 -18.12 -15.53
CA PHE A 584 -11.11 -18.35 -15.84
C PHE A 584 -10.15 -17.77 -14.76
N LEU A 585 -10.65 -16.93 -13.86
CA LEU A 585 -9.88 -16.34 -12.75
C LEU A 585 -9.84 -17.28 -11.54
N ASN A 586 -8.95 -18.27 -11.58
CA ASN A 586 -8.72 -19.19 -10.47
C ASN A 586 -7.57 -18.69 -9.56
N PRO A 587 -7.84 -18.32 -8.30
CA PRO A 587 -6.81 -17.78 -7.41
C PRO A 587 -5.71 -18.79 -7.07
N SER A 588 -5.98 -20.10 -7.17
CA SER A 588 -4.97 -21.15 -6.97
C SER A 588 -3.99 -21.30 -8.14
N LYS A 589 -4.27 -20.64 -9.27
CA LYS A 589 -3.39 -20.57 -10.46
C LYS A 589 -2.71 -19.19 -10.61
N ILE A 590 -3.00 -18.24 -9.74
CA ILE A 590 -2.45 -16.88 -9.78
C ILE A 590 -1.35 -16.79 -8.72
N GLU A 591 -0.16 -16.33 -9.09
CA GLU A 591 0.95 -16.10 -8.16
C GLU A 591 0.76 -14.77 -7.38
N ASP A 592 1.17 -14.76 -6.11
CA ASP A 592 1.17 -13.56 -5.25
C ASP A 592 2.34 -12.62 -5.52
#